data_AF-A0A4Q3NGF1-F1
#
_entry.id   AF-A0A4Q3NGF1-F1
#
_cell.length_a   1.000
_cell.length_b   1.000
_cell.length_c   1.000
_cell.angle_alpha   90.00
_cell.angle_beta   90.00
_cell.angle_gamma   90.00
#
_symmetry.space_group_name_H-M   'P 1'
#
loop_
_entity.id
_entity.type
_entity.pdbx_description
1 polymer ?
#
loop_
_entity_poly.entity_id
_entity_poly.type
_entity_poly.pdbx_seq_one_letter_code
_entity_poly.pdbx_strand_id
1 'polypeptide(L)'
;MGEELQRHAPILDPCPTARRGFDQAQTPAAAVGASSVPGHPPKETSLNTIQPDSLALQRLYCWERTAPDRLALSQPMGDGAMLDFSWAQVADQVRRMAAHLQAQGWEPGSKVAILSKNCAWWLMSDLAIWMAGHVSVPLYPTLASATVGQILTHSEVRAC
;
A
#
# COMPACT_ATOMS: atom_id res chain seq x y z
N MET A 1 43.53 -2.37 -8.05
CA MET A 1 43.17 -2.06 -6.65
C MET A 1 41.81 -1.40 -6.71
N GLY A 2 40.70 -2.14 -6.79
CA GLY A 2 40.34 -3.24 -5.88
C GLY A 2 39.63 -2.59 -4.70
N GLU A 3 38.30 -2.44 -4.81
CA GLU A 3 37.34 -3.19 -3.99
C GLU A 3 37.15 -2.58 -2.60
N GLU A 4 36.17 -1.69 -2.43
CA GLU A 4 35.43 -1.57 -1.16
C GLU A 4 34.20 -0.67 -1.33
N LEU A 5 33.04 -1.25 -1.65
CA LEU A 5 31.74 -0.75 -1.14
C LEU A 5 30.59 -1.75 -1.34
N GLN A 6 30.83 -3.05 -1.10
CA GLN A 6 29.75 -4.01 -0.89
C GLN A 6 29.24 -3.89 0.56
N ARG A 7 28.52 -2.81 0.88
CA ARG A 7 27.78 -2.75 2.15
C ARG A 7 26.56 -3.64 2.04
N HIS A 8 26.69 -4.79 2.70
CA HIS A 8 25.68 -5.80 2.95
C HIS A 8 24.32 -5.15 3.28
N ALA A 9 23.34 -5.31 2.39
CA ALA A 9 21.95 -5.29 2.81
C ALA A 9 21.76 -6.48 3.78
N PRO A 10 21.15 -6.30 4.97
CA PRO A 10 20.88 -7.42 5.85
C PRO A 10 20.05 -8.46 5.08
N ILE A 11 20.47 -9.72 5.19
CA ILE A 11 19.76 -10.87 4.64
C ILE A 11 18.40 -10.89 5.34
N LEU A 12 17.42 -10.27 4.69
CA LEU A 12 16.02 -10.36 5.10
C LEU A 12 15.60 -11.82 4.92
N ASP A 13 15.05 -12.41 5.98
CA ASP A 13 14.48 -13.75 5.99
C ASP A 13 13.61 -14.00 4.74
N PRO A 14 13.50 -15.26 4.28
CA PRO A 14 12.66 -15.59 3.14
C PRO A 14 11.24 -15.08 3.39
N CYS A 15 10.67 -14.48 2.33
CA CYS A 15 9.32 -13.93 2.35
C CYS A 15 8.36 -14.90 3.05
N PRO A 16 7.60 -14.48 4.08
CA PRO A 16 6.64 -15.37 4.70
C PRO A 16 5.72 -15.87 3.59
N THR A 17 5.86 -17.16 3.28
CA THR A 17 5.15 -17.82 2.20
C THR A 17 3.69 -17.45 2.34
N ALA A 18 3.10 -16.89 1.27
CA ALA A 18 1.69 -16.52 1.23
C ALA A 18 0.88 -17.62 1.92
N ARG A 19 0.35 -17.34 3.12
CA ARG A 19 -0.60 -18.26 3.75
C ARG A 19 -1.71 -18.45 2.72
N ARG A 20 -1.86 -19.67 2.21
CA ARG A 20 -3.03 -20.06 1.40
C ARG A 20 -4.25 -19.76 2.26
N GLY A 21 -5.14 -18.88 1.81
CA GLY A 21 -6.34 -18.56 2.57
C GLY A 21 -6.96 -17.20 2.23
N PHE A 22 -7.16 -16.91 0.94
CA PHE A 22 -8.28 -16.08 0.52
C PHE A 22 -9.29 -17.06 -0.09
N ASP A 23 -10.02 -17.77 0.76
CA ASP A 23 -11.09 -18.67 0.34
C ASP A 23 -12.41 -18.16 0.92
N GLN A 24 -13.42 -18.08 0.06
CA GLN A 24 -14.75 -17.58 0.35
C GLN A 24 -15.54 -18.60 1.16
N ALA A 25 -16.16 -18.16 2.26
CA ALA A 25 -17.32 -18.83 2.85
C ALA A 25 -18.13 -17.74 3.59
N GLN A 26 -19.11 -17.11 2.95
CA GLN A 26 -20.50 -17.56 2.86
C GLN A 26 -21.14 -17.73 4.24
N THR A 27 -21.82 -16.67 4.69
CA THR A 27 -22.73 -16.65 5.83
C THR A 27 -23.86 -17.67 5.64
N PRO A 28 -24.40 -18.22 6.73
CA PRO A 28 -25.85 -18.12 6.89
C PRO A 28 -26.26 -17.56 8.25
N ALA A 29 -27.36 -16.82 8.20
CA ALA A 29 -28.06 -16.24 9.34
C ALA A 29 -28.82 -17.32 10.13
N ALA A 30 -28.81 -17.24 11.46
CA ALA A 30 -30.02 -17.32 12.30
C ALA A 30 -29.67 -17.25 13.79
N ALA A 31 -30.37 -16.36 14.50
CA ALA A 31 -31.06 -16.56 15.79
C ALA A 31 -30.91 -15.36 16.72
N VAL A 32 -32.02 -14.66 16.90
CA VAL A 32 -32.23 -13.58 17.87
C VAL A 32 -32.36 -14.19 19.26
N GLY A 33 -31.60 -13.68 20.22
CA GLY A 33 -31.76 -13.95 21.65
C GLY A 33 -31.18 -12.81 22.46
N ALA A 34 -32.04 -12.04 23.13
CA ALA A 34 -31.64 -10.95 24.02
C ALA A 34 -31.10 -11.52 25.33
N SER A 35 -29.90 -11.09 25.76
CA SER A 35 -29.49 -11.15 27.16
C SER A 35 -28.40 -10.11 27.45
N SER A 36 -28.58 -9.42 28.56
CA SER A 36 -27.83 -8.27 29.10
C SER A 36 -26.31 -8.32 28.93
N VAL A 37 -25.70 -7.25 28.41
CA VAL A 37 -24.24 -7.09 28.30
C VAL A 37 -23.63 -6.92 29.71
N PRO A 38 -22.82 -7.86 30.20
CA PRO A 38 -21.98 -7.63 31.37
C PRO A 38 -20.78 -6.76 30.95
N GLY A 39 -20.32 -5.89 31.84
CA GLY A 39 -19.23 -4.94 31.59
C GLY A 39 -18.01 -5.60 30.93
N HIS A 40 -17.63 -5.09 29.77
CA HIS A 40 -16.42 -5.51 29.09
C HIS A 40 -15.21 -5.05 29.92
N PRO A 41 -14.37 -5.96 30.46
CA PRO A 41 -13.12 -5.54 31.06
C PRO A 41 -12.26 -4.84 29.98
N PRO A 42 -11.46 -3.83 30.33
CA PRO A 42 -10.60 -3.17 29.37
C PRO A 42 -9.72 -4.22 28.69
N LYS A 43 -9.83 -4.35 27.36
CA LYS A 43 -8.90 -5.15 26.57
C LYS A 43 -7.52 -4.56 26.79
N GLU A 44 -6.70 -5.24 27.59
CA GLU A 44 -5.26 -5.01 27.62
C GLU A 44 -4.78 -5.06 26.17
N THR A 45 -4.48 -3.88 25.63
CA THR A 45 -4.00 -3.75 24.27
C THR A 45 -2.53 -4.14 24.33
N SER A 46 -2.26 -5.45 24.29
CA SER A 46 -0.92 -5.95 24.06
C SER A 46 -0.40 -5.26 22.80
N LEU A 47 0.65 -4.45 22.95
CA LEU A 47 1.31 -3.80 21.82
C LEU A 47 1.91 -4.88 20.94
N ASN A 48 1.14 -5.32 19.95
CA ASN A 48 1.52 -6.37 19.03
C ASN A 48 2.72 -5.86 18.22
N THR A 49 3.88 -6.47 18.39
CA THR A 49 5.11 -6.04 17.69
C THR A 49 4.94 -6.32 16.21
N ILE A 50 4.74 -5.26 15.41
CA ILE A 50 4.65 -5.36 13.95
C ILE A 50 6.04 -5.76 13.44
N GLN A 51 6.12 -6.92 12.79
CA GLN A 51 7.38 -7.39 12.22
C GLN A 51 7.79 -6.49 11.04
N PRO A 52 9.04 -6.01 10.96
CA PRO A 52 9.46 -5.06 9.92
C PRO A 52 9.24 -5.57 8.47
N ASP A 53 9.32 -6.87 8.26
CA ASP A 53 9.06 -7.54 6.97
C ASP A 53 7.57 -7.53 6.56
N SER A 54 6.68 -7.22 7.50
CA SER A 54 5.23 -7.16 7.25
C SER A 54 4.76 -5.83 6.66
N LEU A 55 5.62 -4.80 6.69
CA LEU A 55 5.37 -3.48 6.14
C LEU A 55 5.20 -3.53 4.61
N ALA A 56 4.40 -2.64 4.06
CA ALA A 56 3.96 -2.72 2.66
C ALA A 56 5.12 -2.66 1.64
N LEU A 57 6.08 -1.74 1.83
CA LEU A 57 7.24 -1.63 0.95
C LEU A 57 8.15 -2.85 1.07
N GLN A 58 8.32 -3.39 2.28
CA GLN A 58 9.09 -4.59 2.53
C GLN A 58 8.46 -5.78 1.80
N ARG A 59 7.13 -5.91 1.83
CA ARG A 59 6.39 -6.91 1.05
C ARG A 59 6.56 -6.73 -0.47
N LEU A 60 6.55 -5.50 -0.97
CA LEU A 60 6.83 -5.22 -2.39
C LEU A 60 8.21 -5.76 -2.78
N TYR A 61 9.26 -5.39 -2.04
CA TYR A 61 10.62 -5.87 -2.31
C TYR A 61 10.76 -7.39 -2.20
N CYS A 62 10.03 -7.96 -1.24
CA CYS A 62 10.02 -9.39 -0.97
C CYS A 62 9.46 -10.17 -2.15
N TRP A 63 8.29 -9.77 -2.66
CA TRP A 63 7.64 -10.44 -3.78
C TRP A 63 8.33 -10.17 -5.12
N GLU A 64 8.85 -8.97 -5.32
CA GLU A 64 9.70 -8.67 -6.48
C GLU A 64 10.89 -9.63 -6.55
N ARG A 65 11.59 -9.87 -5.43
CA ARG A 65 12.77 -10.73 -5.41
C ARG A 65 12.44 -12.21 -5.51
N THR A 66 11.34 -12.66 -4.90
CA THR A 66 11.04 -14.09 -4.75
C THR A 66 10.06 -14.63 -5.78
N ALA A 67 9.25 -13.78 -6.40
CA ALA A 67 8.27 -14.16 -7.42
C ALA A 67 8.03 -13.02 -8.43
N PRO A 68 9.07 -12.55 -9.15
CA PRO A 68 8.99 -11.39 -10.05
C PRO A 68 7.94 -11.54 -11.14
N ASP A 69 7.77 -12.75 -11.69
CA ASP A 69 6.85 -13.06 -12.79
C ASP A 69 5.43 -13.37 -12.34
N ARG A 70 5.20 -13.48 -11.02
CA ARG A 70 3.85 -13.75 -10.49
C ARG A 70 2.98 -12.51 -10.64
N LEU A 71 1.75 -12.71 -11.10
CA LEU A 71 0.75 -11.65 -11.18
C LEU A 71 0.47 -11.05 -9.79
N ALA A 72 0.54 -9.72 -9.73
CA ALA A 72 0.34 -8.92 -8.53
C ALA A 72 -0.97 -8.11 -8.61
N LEU A 73 -1.19 -7.41 -9.73
CA LEU A 73 -2.36 -6.57 -9.95
C LEU A 73 -2.99 -6.86 -11.31
N SER A 74 -4.31 -6.76 -11.38
CA SER A 74 -5.09 -6.88 -12.61
C SER A 74 -6.03 -5.69 -12.72
N GLN A 75 -5.94 -4.96 -13.84
CA GLN A 75 -6.68 -3.73 -14.08
C GLN A 75 -7.64 -3.90 -15.26
N PRO A 76 -8.96 -3.80 -15.03
CA PRO A 76 -9.92 -3.68 -16.12
C PRO A 76 -9.71 -2.38 -16.91
N MET A 77 -9.61 -2.48 -18.23
CA MET A 77 -9.37 -1.34 -19.13
C MET A 77 -10.64 -0.87 -19.86
N GLY A 78 -11.77 -1.55 -19.67
CA GLY A 78 -12.98 -1.36 -20.47
C GLY A 78 -13.09 -2.38 -21.60
N ASP A 79 -14.28 -2.55 -22.16
CA ASP A 79 -14.55 -3.46 -23.31
C ASP A 79 -14.06 -4.91 -23.11
N GLY A 80 -14.05 -5.39 -21.86
CA GLY A 80 -13.57 -6.71 -21.50
C GLY A 80 -12.04 -6.88 -21.48
N ALA A 81 -11.28 -5.84 -21.82
CA ALA A 81 -9.82 -5.88 -21.75
C ALA A 81 -9.31 -5.81 -20.30
N MET A 82 -8.30 -6.62 -20.01
CA MET A 82 -7.61 -6.68 -18.72
C MET A 82 -6.12 -6.41 -18.94
N LEU A 83 -5.54 -5.59 -18.07
CA LEU A 83 -4.12 -5.34 -18.01
C LEU A 83 -3.55 -5.90 -16.71
N ASP A 84 -2.72 -6.91 -16.84
CA ASP A 84 -2.08 -7.57 -15.71
C ASP A 84 -0.66 -7.05 -15.48
N PHE A 85 -0.28 -6.91 -14.22
CA PHE A 85 1.05 -6.50 -13.78
C PHE A 85 1.67 -7.59 -12.91
N SER A 86 2.86 -8.05 -13.29
CA SER A 86 3.70 -8.88 -12.44
C SER A 86 4.32 -8.07 -11.29
N TRP A 87 4.81 -8.74 -10.24
CA TRP A 87 5.51 -8.05 -9.15
C TRP A 87 6.72 -7.23 -9.63
N ALA A 88 7.47 -7.73 -10.61
CA ALA A 88 8.58 -6.99 -11.21
C ALA A 88 8.11 -5.71 -11.91
N GLN A 89 7.00 -5.78 -12.66
CA GLN A 89 6.43 -4.61 -13.34
C GLN A 89 5.88 -3.59 -12.35
N VAL A 90 5.19 -4.04 -11.30
CA VAL A 90 4.73 -3.16 -10.22
C VAL A 90 5.91 -2.44 -9.58
N ALA A 91 6.95 -3.17 -9.18
CA ALA A 91 8.12 -2.58 -8.52
C ALA A 91 8.88 -1.58 -9.42
N ASP A 92 9.01 -1.87 -10.72
CA ASP A 92 9.59 -0.95 -11.70
C ASP A 92 8.78 0.35 -11.80
N GLN A 93 7.46 0.25 -11.97
CA GLN A 93 6.57 1.42 -12.05
C GLN A 93 6.62 2.26 -10.76
N VAL A 94 6.57 1.60 -9.60
CA VAL A 94 6.67 2.25 -8.29
C VAL A 94 8.00 3.00 -8.17
N ARG A 95 9.13 2.40 -8.53
CA ARG A 95 10.45 3.05 -8.47
C ARG A 95 10.57 4.24 -9.40
N ARG A 96 10.02 4.16 -10.62
CA ARG A 96 10.01 5.28 -11.58
C ARG A 96 9.23 6.47 -11.03
N MET A 97 8.05 6.23 -10.46
CA MET A 97 7.25 7.28 -9.83
C MET A 97 7.93 7.85 -8.58
N ALA A 98 8.53 7.00 -7.74
CA ALA A 98 9.26 7.43 -6.56
C ALA A 98 10.46 8.32 -6.93
N ALA A 99 11.22 7.94 -7.96
CA ALA A 99 12.33 8.73 -8.47
C ALA A 99 11.86 10.11 -8.99
N HIS A 100 10.71 10.16 -9.68
CA HIS A 100 10.12 11.43 -10.10
C HIS A 100 9.74 12.32 -8.91
N LEU A 101 9.09 11.76 -7.89
CA LEU A 101 8.72 12.50 -6.68
C LEU A 101 9.95 13.01 -5.92
N GLN A 102 11.00 12.19 -5.78
CA GLN A 102 12.26 12.61 -5.17
C GLN A 102 12.93 13.75 -5.93
N ALA A 103 12.86 13.75 -7.27
CA ALA A 103 13.41 14.80 -8.11
C ALA A 103 12.71 16.17 -7.92
N GLN A 104 11.58 16.23 -7.20
CA GLN A 104 10.92 17.48 -6.84
C GLN A 104 11.62 18.22 -5.69
N GLY A 105 12.52 17.57 -4.94
CA GLY A 105 13.27 18.20 -3.87
C GLY A 105 12.40 18.71 -2.72
N TRP A 106 11.26 18.07 -2.47
CA TRP A 106 10.40 18.39 -1.34
C TRP A 106 10.96 17.84 -0.03
N GLU A 107 10.61 18.50 1.07
CA GLU A 107 11.01 18.05 2.40
C GLU A 107 10.48 16.64 2.71
N PRO A 108 11.25 15.80 3.43
CA PRO A 108 10.76 14.51 3.92
C PRO A 108 9.43 14.67 4.67
N GLY A 109 8.50 13.74 4.45
CA GLY A 109 7.15 13.81 5.02
C GLY A 109 6.20 14.80 4.35
N SER A 110 6.61 15.46 3.26
CA SER A 110 5.68 16.25 2.43
C SER A 110 4.47 15.40 2.02
N LYS A 111 3.28 16.02 2.00
CA LYS A 111 2.02 15.31 1.76
C LYS A 111 1.62 15.41 0.28
N VAL A 112 1.34 14.29 -0.36
CA VAL A 112 1.00 14.20 -1.78
C VAL A 112 -0.40 13.61 -1.90
N ALA A 113 -1.33 14.36 -2.48
CA ALA A 113 -2.69 13.86 -2.69
C ALA A 113 -2.75 12.94 -3.90
N ILE A 114 -3.62 11.94 -3.82
CA ILE A 114 -3.97 11.08 -4.96
C ILE A 114 -5.47 11.16 -5.16
N LEU A 115 -5.91 11.83 -6.23
CA LEU A 115 -7.32 11.85 -6.64
C LEU A 115 -7.56 10.84 -7.75
N SER A 116 -8.03 9.63 -7.40
CA SER A 116 -8.22 8.55 -8.38
C SER A 116 -9.30 7.55 -7.98
N LYS A 117 -9.88 6.88 -8.97
CA LYS A 117 -10.67 5.65 -8.75
C LYS A 117 -9.74 4.54 -8.24
N ASN A 118 -10.33 3.50 -7.66
CA ASN A 118 -9.60 2.28 -7.35
C ASN A 118 -9.07 1.66 -8.64
N CYS A 119 -7.76 1.70 -8.81
CA CYS A 119 -7.05 1.18 -9.97
C CYS A 119 -5.64 0.76 -9.57
N ALA A 120 -4.97 -0.04 -10.41
CA ALA A 120 -3.62 -0.48 -10.17
C ALA A 120 -2.65 0.70 -9.96
N TRP A 121 -2.79 1.77 -10.76
CA TRP A 121 -1.95 2.96 -10.64
C TRP A 121 -2.14 3.73 -9.34
N TRP A 122 -3.34 3.72 -8.75
CA TRP A 122 -3.56 4.34 -7.44
C TRP A 122 -2.69 3.66 -6.38
N LEU A 123 -2.71 2.32 -6.32
CA LEU A 123 -1.91 1.56 -5.37
C LEU A 123 -0.40 1.73 -5.64
N MET A 124 0.00 1.71 -6.91
CA MET A 124 1.41 1.91 -7.27
C MET A 124 1.89 3.34 -6.90
N SER A 125 1.03 4.35 -7.07
CA SER A 125 1.35 5.73 -6.69
C SER A 125 1.48 5.88 -5.17
N ASP A 126 0.60 5.24 -4.40
CA ASP A 126 0.66 5.23 -2.94
C ASP A 126 1.97 4.64 -2.42
N LEU A 127 2.36 3.48 -2.96
CA LEU A 127 3.66 2.85 -2.66
C LEU A 127 4.84 3.74 -3.10
N ALA A 128 4.72 4.44 -4.23
CA ALA A 128 5.77 5.32 -4.72
C ALA A 128 5.97 6.54 -3.82
N ILE A 129 4.89 7.12 -3.30
CA ILE A 129 4.93 8.23 -2.33
C ILE A 129 5.63 7.78 -1.06
N TRP A 130 5.30 6.61 -0.51
CA TRP A 130 5.99 6.08 0.66
C TRP A 130 7.46 5.78 0.38
N MET A 131 7.77 5.21 -0.79
CA MET A 131 9.15 4.93 -1.21
C MET A 131 9.97 6.22 -1.39
N ALA A 132 9.34 7.31 -1.80
CA ALA A 132 9.97 8.63 -1.90
C ALA A 132 10.17 9.33 -0.54
N GLY A 133 9.64 8.77 0.56
CA GLY A 133 9.71 9.38 1.89
C GLY A 133 8.64 10.45 2.14
N HIS A 134 7.53 10.39 1.40
CA HIS A 134 6.40 11.31 1.50
C HIS A 134 5.17 10.62 2.11
N VAL A 135 4.13 11.40 2.41
CA VAL A 135 2.87 10.92 2.98
C VAL A 135 1.76 11.03 1.95
N SER A 136 1.03 9.95 1.70
CA SER A 136 -0.09 9.97 0.75
C SER A 136 -1.38 10.49 1.39
N VAL A 137 -2.15 11.26 0.62
CA VAL A 137 -3.49 11.75 0.99
C VAL A 137 -4.49 11.25 -0.06
N PRO A 138 -5.07 10.06 0.12
CA PRO A 138 -5.95 9.46 -0.88
C PRO A 138 -7.33 10.14 -0.89
N LEU A 139 -7.81 10.49 -2.07
CA LEU A 139 -9.08 11.15 -2.31
C LEU A 139 -9.89 10.41 -3.38
N TYR A 140 -11.18 10.20 -3.13
CA TYR A 140 -12.08 9.60 -4.10
C TYR A 140 -12.66 10.66 -5.05
N PRO A 141 -12.75 10.38 -6.37
CA PRO A 141 -13.34 11.30 -7.35
C PRO A 141 -14.82 11.61 -7.14
N THR A 142 -15.51 10.83 -6.30
CA THR A 142 -16.93 11.02 -5.97
C THR A 142 -17.15 12.11 -4.91
N LEU A 143 -16.10 12.62 -4.28
CA LEU A 143 -16.20 13.72 -3.32
C LEU A 143 -16.59 15.02 -4.02
N ALA A 144 -17.41 15.82 -3.34
CA ALA A 144 -17.74 17.16 -3.80
C ALA A 144 -16.46 18.02 -3.87
N SER A 145 -16.36 18.88 -4.89
CA SER A 145 -15.18 19.73 -5.12
C SER A 145 -14.85 20.62 -3.91
N ALA A 146 -15.86 21.14 -3.21
CA ALA A 146 -15.69 21.91 -2.00
C ALA A 146 -15.00 21.10 -0.88
N THR A 147 -15.42 19.84 -0.70
CA THR A 147 -14.83 18.92 0.29
C THR A 147 -13.39 18.57 -0.09
N VAL A 148 -13.11 18.31 -1.37
CA VAL A 148 -11.75 18.09 -1.87
C VAL A 148 -10.86 19.28 -1.54
N GLY A 149 -11.32 20.51 -1.83
CA GLY A 149 -10.58 21.73 -1.50
C GLY A 149 -10.29 21.89 -0.02
N GLN A 150 -11.26 21.57 0.85
CA GLN A 150 -11.07 21.58 2.30
C GLN A 150 -10.00 20.59 2.74
N ILE A 151 -10.03 19.35 2.23
CA ILE A 151 -9.05 18.31 2.59
C ILE A 151 -7.65 18.71 2.11
N LEU A 152 -7.50 19.17 0.87
CA LEU A 152 -6.21 19.59 0.32
C LEU A 152 -5.59 20.73 1.16
N THR A 153 -6.42 21.71 1.53
CA THR A 153 -5.98 22.86 2.33
C THR A 153 -5.59 22.43 3.75
N HIS A 154 -6.46 21.71 4.45
CA HIS A 154 -6.24 21.31 5.84
C HIS A 154 -5.14 20.25 5.98
N SER A 155 -4.90 19.47 4.93
CA SER A 155 -3.82 18.49 4.89
C SER A 155 -2.49 19.12 4.47
N GLU A 156 -2.44 20.40 4.10
CA GLU A 156 -1.22 21.07 3.63
C GLU A 156 -0.53 20.27 2.51
N VAL A 157 -1.34 19.80 1.56
CA VAL A 157 -0.84 18.99 0.45
C VAL A 157 0.11 19.82 -0.41
N ARG A 158 1.26 19.22 -0.73
CA ARG A 158 2.29 19.82 -1.57
C ARG A 158 1.96 19.72 -3.06
N ALA A 159 1.39 18.59 -3.48
CA ALA A 159 1.00 18.32 -4.87
C ALA A 159 -0.16 17.31 -4.92
N CYS A 160 -0.95 17.35 -5.99
CA CYS A 160 -2.08 16.46 -6.25
C CYS A 160 -2.03 15.97 -7.70
#